data_AF-A0A2L2YWT8-F1
#
_entry.id   AF-A0A2L2YWT8-F1
#
_cell.length_a   1.000
_cell.length_b   1.000
_cell.length_c   1.000
_cell.angle_alpha   90.00
_cell.angle_beta   90.00
_cell.angle_gamma   90.00
#
_symmetry.space_group_name_H-M   'P 1'
#
loop_
_entity.id
_entity.type
_entity.pdbx_description
1 polymer ?
#
loop_
_entity_poly.entity_id
_entity_poly.type
_entity_poly.pdbx_seq_one_letter_code
_entity_poly.pdbx_strand_id
1 'polypeptide(L)' 'AGHIIRKEDGRTTKKVFSARPKGTRKRGRPNLRFLDCLEKDLQILKIINWRTLVKGRMSWHRLVEKAKAHPGLSCQ' A
#
# COMPACT_ATOMS: atom_id res chain seq x y z
N ALA A 1 -3.86 3.87 2.84
CA ALA A 1 -3.62 2.41 3.07
C ALA A 1 -4.12 1.93 4.44
N GLY A 2 -3.63 2.48 5.56
CA GLY A 2 -3.83 1.85 6.86
C GLY A 2 -5.27 1.73 7.36
N HIS A 3 -6.14 2.67 6.99
CA HIS A 3 -7.57 2.59 7.30
C HIS A 3 -8.23 1.36 6.66
N ILE A 4 -7.89 1.02 5.41
CA ILE A 4 -8.53 -0.08 4.66
C ILE A 4 -8.13 -1.44 5.26
N ILE A 5 -6.88 -1.63 5.64
CA ILE A 5 -6.38 -2.89 6.22
C ILE A 5 -7.01 -3.18 7.59
N ARG A 6 -7.34 -2.14 8.36
CA ARG A 6 -7.98 -2.28 9.67
C ARG A 6 -9.48 -2.53 9.60
N LYS A 7 -10.11 -2.39 8.43
CA LYS A 7 -11.50 -2.82 8.25
C LYS A 7 -11.60 -4.34 8.35
N GLU A 8 -12.80 -4.82 8.64
CA GLU A 8 -13.15 -6.24 8.55
C GLU A 8 -12.95 -6.79 7.12
N ASP A 9 -12.53 -8.05 7.01
CA ASP A 9 -12.25 -8.72 5.73
C ASP A 9 -13.48 -8.85 4.82
N GLY A 10 -14.68 -8.87 5.40
CA GLY A 10 -15.95 -8.90 4.66
C GLY A 10 -16.21 -7.64 3.83
N ARG A 11 -15.62 -6.49 4.19
CA ARG A 11 -15.90 -5.20 3.56
C ARG A 11 -15.38 -5.14 2.12
N THR A 12 -16.25 -4.74 1.20
CA THR A 12 -15.95 -4.56 -0.24
C THR A 12 -14.68 -3.75 -0.48
N THR A 13 -14.50 -2.63 0.23
CA THR A 13 -13.28 -1.81 0.12
C THR A 13 -11.98 -2.57 0.42
N LYS A 14 -11.97 -3.46 1.42
CA LYS A 14 -10.80 -4.28 1.76
C LYS A 14 -10.60 -5.41 0.76
N LYS A 15 -11.69 -6.02 0.29
CA LYS A 15 -11.66 -7.03 -0.79
C LYS A 15 -11.07 -6.46 -2.08
N VAL A 16 -11.54 -5.31 -2.55
CA VAL A 16 -11.04 -4.64 -3.76
C VAL A 16 -9.58 -4.23 -3.60
N PHE A 17 -9.21 -3.69 -2.43
CA PHE A 17 -7.83 -3.32 -2.15
C PHE A 17 -6.90 -4.53 -2.23
N SER A 18 -7.26 -5.66 -1.62
CA SER A 18 -6.46 -6.90 -1.64
C SER A 18 -6.52 -7.66 -2.97
N ALA A 19 -7.55 -7.45 -3.79
CA ALA A 19 -7.74 -8.16 -5.04
C ALA A 19 -6.60 -7.90 -6.04
N ARG A 20 -6.16 -8.97 -6.72
CA ARG A 20 -5.25 -8.94 -7.85
C ARG A 20 -6.06 -9.18 -9.14
N PRO A 21 -6.56 -8.12 -9.80
CA PRO A 21 -7.31 -8.29 -11.04
C PRO A 21 -6.40 -8.92 -12.10
N LYS A 22 -6.88 -10.00 -12.72
CA LYS A 22 -6.23 -10.67 -13.85
C LYS A 22 -6.75 -10.10 -15.17
N GLY A 23 -5.97 -10.25 -16.25
CA GLY A 23 -6.33 -9.80 -17.59
C GLY A 23 -5.56 -8.56 -18.06
N THR A 24 -5.85 -8.13 -19.29
CA THR A 24 -5.22 -6.97 -19.93
C THR A 24 -6.08 -5.72 -19.76
N ARG A 25 -5.44 -4.61 -19.34
CA ARG A 25 -6.08 -3.30 -19.39
C ARG A 25 -5.91 -2.69 -20.78
N LYS A 26 -6.82 -1.78 -21.16
CA LYS A 26 -6.73 -1.02 -22.41
C LYS A 26 -5.34 -0.38 -22.54
N ARG A 27 -4.82 -0.34 -23.77
CA ARG A 27 -3.54 0.33 -24.11
C ARG A 27 -3.51 1.74 -23.49
N GLY A 28 -2.37 2.09 -22.90
CA GLY A 28 -2.12 3.39 -22.28
C GLY A 28 -2.41 3.48 -20.77
N ARG A 29 -3.23 2.58 -20.18
CA ARG A 29 -3.45 2.61 -18.73
C ARG A 29 -2.52 1.63 -18.01
N PRO A 30 -1.65 2.10 -17.09
CA PRO A 30 -0.80 1.22 -16.30
C PRO A 30 -1.63 0.19 -15.54
N ASN A 31 -1.11 -1.03 -15.47
CA ASN A 31 -1.68 -2.08 -14.62
C ASN A 31 -1.19 -1.97 -13.16
N LEU A 32 -0.48 -0.89 -12.80
CA LEU A 32 0.02 -0.70 -11.44
C LEU A 32 -1.15 -0.43 -10.48
N ARG A 33 -1.19 -1.22 -9.40
CA ARG A 33 -2.04 -0.92 -8.26
C ARG A 33 -1.32 0.04 -7.35
N PHE A 34 -2.08 0.83 -6.60
CA PHE A 34 -1.54 1.62 -5.49
C PHE A 34 -0.72 0.74 -4.52
N LEU A 35 -1.16 -0.51 -4.29
CA LEU A 35 -0.40 -1.46 -3.47
C LEU A 35 0.95 -1.82 -4.04
N ASP A 36 1.08 -1.94 -5.36
CA ASP A 36 2.35 -2.32 -5.99
C ASP A 36 3.35 -1.16 -5.88
N CYS A 37 2.89 0.09 -6.02
CA CYS A 37 3.68 1.27 -5.67
C CYS A 37 4.11 1.28 -4.21
N LEU A 38 3.16 1.10 -3.30
CA LEU A 38 3.42 1.13 -1.86
C LEU A 38 4.39 0.01 -1.44
N GLU A 39 4.29 -1.19 -2.02
CA GLU A 39 5.24 -2.28 -1.75
C GLU A 39 6.65 -1.96 -2.27
N LYS A 40 6.80 -1.22 -3.39
CA LYS A 40 8.12 -0.72 -3.85
C LYS A 40 8.72 0.31 -2.90
N ASP A 41 7.94 1.29 -2.47
CA ASP A 41 8.41 2.31 -1.52
C ASP A 41 8.86 1.65 -0.20
N LEU A 42 8.12 0.65 0.26
CA LEU A 42 8.45 -0.11 1.46
C LEU A 42 9.69 -1.01 1.28
N GLN A 43 9.93 -1.54 0.07
CA GLN A 43 11.18 -2.24 -0.25
C GLN A 43 12.39 -1.32 -0.16
N ILE A 44 12.30 -0.09 -0.68
CA ILE A 44 13.37 0.92 -0.56
C ILE A 44 13.65 1.21 0.91
N LEU A 45 12.60 1.33 1.72
CA LEU A 45 12.69 1.51 3.17
C LEU A 45 13.04 0.23 3.96
N LYS A 46 13.26 -0.92 3.28
CA LYS A 46 13.58 -2.23 3.87
C LYS A 46 12.55 -2.75 4.89
N ILE A 47 11.26 -2.42 4.70
CA ILE A 47 10.17 -2.84 5.58
C ILE A 47 9.39 -3.99 4.94
N ILE A 48 9.54 -5.20 5.48
CA ILE A 48 8.91 -6.42 4.93
C ILE A 48 7.56 -6.71 5.59
N ASN A 49 7.43 -6.47 6.90
CA ASN A 49 6.27 -6.83 7.73
C ASN A 49 5.21 -5.71 7.84
N TRP A 50 5.11 -4.85 6.82
CA TRP A 50 4.27 -3.64 6.85
C TRP A 50 2.78 -3.92 7.11
N ARG A 51 2.24 -5.06 6.64
CA ARG A 51 0.83 -5.43 6.87
C ARG A 51 0.50 -5.60 8.35
N THR A 52 1.48 -6.07 9.14
CA THR A 52 1.37 -6.17 10.60
C THR A 52 1.52 -4.78 11.23
N LEU A 53 2.50 -3.99 10.77
CA LEU A 53 2.74 -2.63 11.26
C LEU A 53 1.55 -1.69 11.06
N VAL A 54 0.79 -1.86 9.97
CA VAL A 54 -0.42 -1.09 9.66
C VAL A 54 -1.54 -1.28 10.70
N LYS A 55 -1.61 -2.46 11.34
CA LYS A 55 -2.63 -2.74 12.36
C LYS A 55 -2.48 -1.77 13.53
N GLY A 56 -1.25 -1.45 13.93
CA GLY A 56 -0.95 -0.40 14.90
C GLY A 56 -1.04 0.99 14.28
N ARG A 57 -1.85 1.88 14.85
CA ARG A 57 -1.99 3.27 14.37
C ARG A 57 -0.68 4.04 14.51
N MET A 58 -0.03 3.95 15.68
CA MET A 58 1.20 4.68 15.98
C MET A 58 2.40 4.18 15.18
N SER A 59 2.56 2.85 15.07
CA SER A 59 3.61 2.24 14.25
C SER A 59 3.47 2.65 12.79
N TRP A 60 2.25 2.63 12.24
CA TRP A 60 1.98 3.08 10.89
C TRP A 60 2.25 4.59 10.70
N HIS A 61 1.84 5.42 11.65
CA HIS A 61 2.07 6.86 11.59
C HIS A 61 3.58 7.18 11.52
N ARG A 62 4.38 6.60 12.42
CA ARG A 62 5.84 6.77 12.42
C ARG A 62 6.48 6.33 11.10
N LEU A 63 5.97 5.26 10.50
CA LEU A 63 6.43 4.77 9.21
C LEU A 63 6.18 5.79 8.08
N VAL A 64 4.96 6.34 8.05
CA VAL A 64 4.55 7.32 7.05
C VAL A 64 5.36 8.60 7.18
N GLU A 65 5.62 9.07 8.40
CA GLU A 65 6.47 10.25 8.62
C GLU A 65 7.90 10.01 8.14
N LYS A 66 8.48 8.83 8.41
CA LYS A 66 9.80 8.46 7.86
C LYS A 66 9.80 8.42 6.34
N ALA A 67 8.74 7.90 5.73
CA ALA A 67 8.62 7.82 4.28
C ALA A 67 8.52 9.21 3.62
N LYS A 68 7.73 10.13 4.22
CA LYS A 68 7.61 11.52 3.75
C LYS A 68 8.94 12.28 3.76
N ALA A 69 9.80 11.99 4.74
CA ALA A 69 11.11 12.62 4.87
C ALA A 69 12.17 12.05 3.90
N HIS A 70 11.89 10.91 3.26
CA HIS A 70 12.84 10.27 2.34
C HIS A 70 12.68 10.86 0.93
N PRO A 71 13.72 11.51 0.37
CA PRO A 71 13.65 12.03 -0.99
C PRO A 71 13.50 10.87 -1.99
N GLY A 72 12.64 11.04 -3.00
CA GLY A 72 12.42 10.04 -4.05
C GLY A 72 11.38 8.95 -3.76
N LEU A 73 10.75 8.95 -2.58
CA LEU A 73 9.57 8.10 -2.31
C LEU A 73 8.29 8.84 -2.69
N SER A 74 7.98 8.86 -3.99
CA SER A 74 6.68 9.30 -4.48
C SER A 74 6.21 8.42 -5.62
N CYS A 75 5.33 7.47 -5.32
CA CYS A 75 4.27 7.16 -6.26
C CYS A 75 3.19 8.26 -6.10
N GLN A 76 3.40 9.37 -6.80
CA GLN A 76 2.35 10.32 -7.18
C GLN A 76 2.13 10.22 -8.69
#